data_AF-A0A2A9GJ95-F1
#
_entry.id   AF-A0A2A9GJ95-F1
#
_cell.length_a   1.000
_cell.length_b   1.000
_cell.length_c   1.000
_cell.angle_alpha   90.00
_cell.angle_beta   90.00
_cell.angle_gamma   90.00
#
_symmetry.space_group_name_H-M   'P 1'
#
loop_
_entity.id
_entity.type
_entity.pdbx_description
1 polymer ?
#
loop_
_entity_poly.entity_id
_entity_poly.type
_entity_poly.pdbx_seq_one_letter_code
_entity_poly.pdbx_strand_id
1 'polypeptide(L)'
;MTFAFRQKSTPAFHAPSPLRLVEPAAADSVAPDIDPVTAVAKLRRPRLLIRAARHGLSDYSRKRDLKRVMRMSELPRPGAALRALMAEEEALDQARRAGEATYSVARHIELLIALLAETRLAPQPAEESAGAPSLSAT
;
A
#
# COMPACT_ATOMS: atom_id res chain seq x y z
N MET A 1 29.57 -18.01 -27.27
CA MET A 1 28.50 -17.98 -28.29
C MET A 1 27.83 -16.62 -28.25
N THR A 2 27.72 -16.02 -29.41
CA THR A 2 27.41 -14.62 -29.73
C THR A 2 25.93 -14.28 -29.51
N PHE A 3 25.66 -13.00 -29.20
CA PHE A 3 24.36 -12.35 -29.12
C PHE A 3 23.40 -12.66 -30.29
N ALA A 4 22.09 -12.72 -30.00
CA ALA A 4 21.05 -12.47 -31.00
C ALA A 4 19.89 -11.67 -30.37
N PHE A 5 19.96 -10.36 -30.62
CA PHE A 5 18.95 -9.35 -30.44
C PHE A 5 17.83 -9.54 -31.47
N ARG A 6 16.56 -9.39 -31.06
CA ARG A 6 15.47 -9.13 -32.02
C ARG A 6 14.46 -8.16 -31.42
N GLN A 7 14.69 -6.87 -31.67
CA GLN A 7 13.62 -5.88 -31.80
C GLN A 7 12.63 -6.33 -32.89
N LYS A 8 11.34 -6.14 -32.64
CA LYS A 8 10.38 -5.83 -33.70
C LYS A 8 9.71 -4.52 -33.36
N SER A 9 10.07 -3.53 -34.17
CA SER A 9 9.48 -2.21 -34.27
C SER A 9 8.27 -2.30 -35.21
N THR A 10 7.14 -1.72 -34.82
CA THR A 10 6.13 -1.20 -35.75
C THR A 10 5.60 0.11 -35.17
N PRO A 11 5.75 1.24 -35.88
CA PRO A 11 5.20 2.53 -35.45
C PRO A 11 3.78 2.69 -35.97
N ALA A 12 2.84 3.09 -35.10
CA ALA A 12 1.55 3.63 -35.51
C ALA A 12 1.47 5.06 -34.99
N PHE A 13 1.76 6.00 -35.88
CA PHE A 13 1.55 7.43 -35.66
C PHE A 13 0.09 7.80 -36.00
N HIS A 14 -0.46 8.66 -35.14
CA HIS A 14 -1.37 9.77 -35.45
C HIS A 14 -2.89 9.52 -35.64
N ALA A 15 -3.64 9.93 -34.61
CA ALA A 15 -4.73 10.91 -34.77
C ALA A 15 -4.95 11.69 -33.45
N PRO A 16 -4.80 13.04 -33.42
CA PRO A 16 -5.30 13.86 -32.33
C PRO A 16 -6.82 14.00 -32.50
N SER A 17 -7.58 13.48 -31.53
CA SER A 17 -9.02 13.75 -31.44
C SER A 17 -9.26 15.16 -30.90
N PRO A 18 -10.29 15.87 -31.37
CA PRO A 18 -10.42 17.30 -31.19
C PRO A 18 -10.75 17.66 -29.73
N LEU A 19 -10.26 18.84 -29.36
CA LEU A 19 -10.55 19.59 -28.15
C LEU A 19 -12.02 19.48 -27.76
N ARG A 20 -12.32 18.70 -26.72
CA ARG A 20 -13.58 18.80 -25.99
C ARG A 20 -13.40 19.82 -24.88
N LEU A 21 -13.58 21.09 -25.25
CA LEU A 21 -13.89 22.14 -24.31
C LEU A 21 -15.26 21.81 -23.69
N VAL A 22 -15.25 21.29 -22.46
CA VAL A 22 -16.40 21.31 -21.55
C VAL A 22 -15.93 21.96 -20.27
N GLU A 23 -16.65 23.02 -19.92
CA GLU A 23 -16.41 23.98 -18.86
C GLU A 23 -16.33 23.37 -17.44
N PRO A 24 -15.71 24.09 -16.48
CA PRO A 24 -15.57 23.67 -15.10
C PRO A 24 -16.85 23.94 -14.32
N ALA A 25 -17.56 22.87 -13.94
CA ALA A 25 -18.66 22.95 -12.99
C ALA A 25 -18.49 21.85 -11.92
N ALA A 26 -18.13 22.31 -10.73
CA ALA A 26 -18.48 21.73 -9.43
C ALA A 26 -18.74 20.22 -9.39
N ALA A 27 -17.74 19.48 -8.94
CA ALA A 27 -17.96 18.16 -8.36
C ALA A 27 -17.21 18.10 -7.03
N ASP A 28 -17.93 18.39 -5.96
CA ASP A 28 -17.69 17.83 -4.64
C ASP A 28 -17.32 16.34 -4.79
N SER A 29 -16.03 16.04 -4.79
CA SER A 29 -15.53 14.67 -4.92
C SER A 29 -14.76 14.36 -3.65
N VAL A 30 -15.55 14.05 -2.62
CA VAL A 30 -15.17 13.30 -1.42
C VAL A 30 -14.10 12.28 -1.79
N ALA A 31 -12.88 12.48 -1.26
CA ALA A 31 -11.80 11.52 -1.38
C ALA A 31 -12.36 10.13 -1.00
N PRO A 32 -12.12 9.08 -1.82
CA PRO A 32 -12.67 7.78 -1.50
C PRO A 32 -12.11 7.37 -0.14
N ASP A 33 -12.99 7.03 0.79
CA ASP A 33 -12.64 6.36 2.04
C ASP A 33 -11.95 5.04 1.64
N ILE A 34 -10.62 5.08 1.46
CA ILE A 34 -9.89 3.94 0.90
C ILE A 34 -9.89 2.88 1.99
N ASP A 35 -10.84 1.95 1.89
CA ASP A 35 -10.90 0.78 2.75
C ASP A 35 -9.49 0.15 2.76
N PRO A 36 -8.84 -0.02 3.92
CA PRO A 36 -7.50 -0.56 4.00
C PRO A 36 -7.37 -1.91 3.29
N VAL A 37 -8.46 -2.67 3.21
CA VAL A 37 -8.55 -3.90 2.42
C VAL A 37 -8.34 -3.63 0.92
N THR A 38 -8.91 -2.55 0.40
CA THR A 38 -8.77 -2.11 -1.00
C THR A 38 -7.39 -1.53 -1.28
N ALA A 39 -6.80 -0.78 -0.34
CA ALA A 39 -5.41 -0.34 -0.44
C ALA A 39 -4.44 -1.53 -0.51
N VAL A 40 -4.68 -2.55 0.31
CA VAL A 40 -3.89 -3.78 0.32
C VAL A 40 -4.18 -4.68 -0.90
N ALA A 41 -5.39 -4.69 -1.42
CA ALA A 41 -5.76 -5.47 -2.61
C ALA A 41 -5.05 -4.99 -3.90
N LYS A 42 -4.54 -3.75 -3.93
CA LYS A 42 -3.73 -3.23 -5.05
C LYS A 42 -2.33 -3.84 -5.11
N LEU A 43 -1.87 -4.48 -4.03
CA LEU A 43 -0.62 -5.24 -4.01
C LEU A 43 -0.89 -6.58 -4.70
N ARG A 44 0.04 -7.11 -5.51
CA ARG A 44 -0.09 -8.41 -6.21
C ARG A 44 0.00 -9.61 -5.24
N ARG A 45 -0.81 -9.59 -4.19
CA ARG A 45 -0.85 -10.57 -3.12
C ARG A 45 -1.89 -11.65 -3.47
N PRO A 46 -1.57 -12.95 -3.31
CA PRO A 46 -2.55 -14.01 -3.47
C PRO A 46 -3.77 -13.77 -2.56
N ARG A 47 -4.98 -13.69 -3.14
CA ARG A 47 -6.22 -13.35 -2.43
C ARG A 47 -6.49 -14.21 -1.19
N LEU A 48 -5.94 -15.43 -1.16
CA LEU A 48 -6.00 -16.34 -0.02
C LEU A 48 -5.27 -15.82 1.22
N LEU A 49 -4.06 -15.23 1.07
CA LEU A 49 -3.28 -14.72 2.20
C LEU A 49 -3.99 -13.55 2.89
N ILE A 50 -4.59 -12.67 2.10
CA ILE A 50 -5.40 -11.56 2.63
C ILE A 50 -6.63 -12.09 3.38
N ARG A 51 -7.31 -13.12 2.87
CA ARG A 51 -8.43 -13.74 3.59
C ARG A 51 -7.98 -14.33 4.93
N ALA A 52 -6.89 -15.09 4.95
CA ALA A 52 -6.32 -15.65 6.18
C ALA A 52 -5.98 -14.55 7.19
N ALA A 53 -5.32 -13.48 6.75
CA ALA A 53 -4.99 -12.33 7.59
C ALA A 53 -6.25 -11.64 8.15
N ARG A 54 -7.34 -11.53 7.37
CA ARG A 54 -8.58 -10.93 7.87
C ARG A 54 -9.19 -11.71 9.03
N HIS A 55 -9.11 -13.04 9.03
CA HIS A 55 -9.58 -13.84 10.16
C HIS A 55 -8.75 -13.59 11.44
N GLY A 56 -7.44 -13.41 11.29
CA GLY A 56 -6.54 -13.13 12.41
C GLY A 56 -6.63 -11.71 12.99
N LEU A 57 -7.39 -10.79 12.39
CA LEU A 57 -7.56 -9.43 12.92
C LEU A 57 -8.28 -9.40 14.27
N SER A 58 -9.19 -10.35 14.52
CA SER A 58 -9.98 -10.39 15.76
C SER A 58 -9.11 -10.65 17.01
N ASP A 59 -8.01 -11.39 16.85
CA ASP A 59 -7.09 -11.76 17.94
C ASP A 59 -5.86 -10.84 18.03
N TYR A 60 -5.76 -9.84 17.15
CA TYR A 60 -4.59 -8.98 17.05
C TYR A 60 -4.48 -8.02 18.24
N SER A 61 -3.33 -8.06 18.90
CA SER A 61 -2.94 -7.12 19.96
C SER A 61 -1.70 -6.35 19.53
N ARG A 62 -1.87 -5.05 19.25
CA ARG A 62 -0.77 -4.15 18.84
C ARG A 62 0.46 -4.27 19.75
N LYS A 63 0.26 -4.28 21.08
CA LYS A 63 1.36 -4.31 22.06
C LYS A 63 2.19 -5.60 21.99
N ARG A 64 1.53 -6.75 21.79
CA ARG A 64 2.15 -8.09 21.79
C ARG A 64 2.66 -8.47 20.39
N ASP A 65 1.77 -8.38 19.41
CA ASP A 65 1.99 -8.95 18.09
C ASP A 65 2.88 -8.05 17.22
N LEU A 66 2.73 -6.72 17.30
CA LEU A 66 3.60 -5.82 16.53
C LEU A 66 5.07 -5.96 16.95
N LYS A 67 5.32 -6.05 18.26
CA LYS A 67 6.68 -6.30 18.78
C LYS A 67 7.25 -7.62 18.28
N ARG A 68 6.44 -8.69 18.31
CA ARG A 68 6.85 -10.02 17.84
C ARG A 68 7.16 -10.02 16.34
N VAL A 69 6.26 -9.48 15.53
CA VAL A 69 6.38 -9.44 14.05
C VAL A 69 7.57 -8.59 13.62
N MET A 70 7.73 -7.40 14.22
CA MET A 70 8.82 -6.49 13.88
C MET A 70 10.14 -6.81 14.61
N ARG A 71 10.13 -7.74 15.56
CA ARG A 71 11.27 -8.10 16.42
C ARG A 71 11.87 -6.88 17.13
N MET A 72 11.00 -5.97 17.59
CA MET A 72 11.38 -4.72 18.27
C MET A 72 11.00 -4.77 19.75
N SER A 73 11.86 -4.18 20.60
CA SER A 73 11.61 -4.01 22.03
C SER A 73 10.58 -2.91 22.32
N GLU A 74 10.58 -1.86 21.50
CA GLU A 74 9.69 -0.69 21.62
C GLU A 74 8.63 -0.64 20.52
N LEU A 75 7.51 0.01 20.83
CA LEU A 75 6.38 0.15 19.91
C LEU A 75 6.53 1.43 19.08
N PRO A 76 6.74 1.33 17.75
CA PRO A 76 6.79 2.50 16.90
C PRO A 76 5.44 3.21 16.82
N ARG A 77 5.47 4.50 16.46
CA ARG A 77 4.26 5.26 16.10
C ARG A 77 3.59 4.61 14.88
N PRO A 78 2.24 4.63 14.75
CA PRO A 78 1.53 3.91 13.69
C PRO A 78 2.05 4.17 12.27
N GLY A 79 2.33 5.44 11.92
CA GLY A 79 2.88 5.77 10.60
C GLY A 79 4.28 5.22 10.34
N ALA A 80 5.12 5.12 11.37
CA ALA A 80 6.45 4.50 11.25
C ALA A 80 6.35 2.97 11.18
N ALA A 81 5.46 2.38 11.98
CA ALA A 81 5.15 0.96 11.96
C ALA A 81 4.68 0.52 10.57
N LEU A 82 3.74 1.27 9.99
CA LEU A 82 3.16 0.97 8.68
C LEU A 82 4.22 0.96 7.57
N ARG A 83 5.10 1.96 7.53
CA ARG A 83 6.20 2.01 6.54
C ARG A 83 7.14 0.81 6.66
N ALA A 84 7.52 0.46 7.87
CA ALA A 84 8.41 -0.69 8.12
C ALA A 84 7.73 -2.03 7.77
N LEU A 85 6.44 -2.19 8.10
CA LEU A 85 5.64 -3.36 7.72
C LEU A 85 5.51 -3.49 6.20
N MET A 86 5.33 -2.39 5.46
CA MET A 86 5.28 -2.42 4.00
C MET A 86 6.60 -2.92 3.38
N ALA A 87 7.74 -2.44 3.88
CA ALA A 87 9.06 -2.88 3.40
C ALA A 87 9.30 -4.37 3.68
N GLU A 88 8.96 -4.84 4.88
CA GLU A 88 9.12 -6.25 5.26
C GLU A 88 8.14 -7.17 4.49
N GLU A 89 6.93 -6.69 4.18
CA GLU A 89 6.02 -7.45 3.31
C GLU A 89 6.59 -7.62 1.91
N GLU A 90 7.17 -6.57 1.34
CA GLU A 90 7.73 -6.62 -0.01
C GLU A 90 8.89 -7.63 -0.06
N ALA A 91 9.76 -7.64 0.95
CA ALA A 91 10.82 -8.63 1.08
C ALA A 91 10.27 -10.07 1.19
N LEU A 92 9.20 -10.29 1.98
CA LEU A 92 8.56 -11.60 2.10
C LEU A 92 7.86 -12.06 0.82
N ASP A 93 7.23 -11.15 0.07
CA ASP A 93 6.62 -11.50 -1.21
C ASP A 93 7.67 -11.82 -2.29
N GLN A 94 8.81 -11.14 -2.27
CA GLN A 94 9.96 -11.50 -3.10
C GLN A 94 10.47 -12.91 -2.78
N ALA A 95 10.73 -13.21 -1.50
CA ALA A 95 11.15 -14.55 -1.06
C ALA A 95 10.13 -15.63 -1.45
N ARG A 96 8.82 -15.34 -1.34
CA ARG A 96 7.74 -16.23 -1.80
C ARG A 96 7.80 -16.50 -3.29
N ARG A 97 8.03 -15.48 -4.12
CA ARG A 97 8.08 -15.61 -5.58
C ARG A 97 9.35 -16.33 -6.05
N ALA A 98 10.46 -16.12 -5.35
CA ALA A 98 11.72 -16.80 -5.61
C ALA A 98 11.74 -18.25 -5.08
N GLY A 99 10.77 -18.65 -4.25
CA GLY A 99 10.71 -19.99 -3.67
C GLY A 99 11.82 -20.23 -2.65
N GLU A 100 12.23 -19.19 -1.91
CA GLU A 100 13.31 -19.30 -0.94
C GLU A 100 12.97 -20.28 0.18
N ALA A 101 13.97 -21.07 0.62
CA ALA A 101 13.80 -22.02 1.72
C ALA A 101 13.51 -21.34 3.07
N THR A 102 13.85 -20.05 3.20
CA THR A 102 13.59 -19.20 4.37
C THR A 102 12.17 -18.65 4.41
N TYR A 103 11.40 -18.77 3.32
CA TYR A 103 10.04 -18.26 3.24
C TYR A 103 9.12 -19.01 4.21
N SER A 104 8.39 -18.24 5.03
CA SER A 104 7.38 -18.76 5.94
C SER A 104 6.03 -18.11 5.66
N VAL A 105 5.07 -18.93 5.23
CA VAL A 105 3.68 -18.49 5.02
C VAL A 105 3.03 -18.01 6.31
N ALA A 106 3.33 -18.64 7.45
CA ALA A 106 2.83 -18.23 8.75
C ALA A 106 3.30 -16.82 9.09
N ARG A 107 4.61 -16.54 8.92
CA ARG A 107 5.18 -15.20 9.12
C ARG A 107 4.54 -14.17 8.19
N HIS A 108 4.29 -14.53 6.93
CA HIS A 108 3.65 -13.64 5.97
C HIS A 108 2.21 -13.29 6.42
N ILE A 109 1.45 -14.27 6.91
CA ILE A 109 0.10 -14.02 7.45
C ILE A 109 0.16 -13.10 8.68
N GLU A 110 1.05 -13.36 9.64
CA GLU A 110 1.22 -12.49 10.81
C GLU A 110 1.52 -11.04 10.43
N LEU A 111 2.39 -10.86 9.42
CA LEU A 111 2.76 -9.55 8.94
C LEU A 111 1.59 -8.84 8.25
N LEU A 112 0.81 -9.56 7.44
CA LEU A 112 -0.38 -9.02 6.80
C LEU A 112 -1.47 -8.64 7.82
N ILE A 113 -1.62 -9.41 8.91
CA ILE A 113 -2.52 -9.05 10.02
C ILE A 113 -2.07 -7.71 10.62
N ALA A 114 -0.78 -7.58 10.95
CA ALA A 114 -0.23 -6.35 11.52
C ALA A 114 -0.40 -5.15 10.58
N LEU A 115 -0.16 -5.33 9.28
CA LEU A 115 -0.31 -4.27 8.27
C LEU A 115 -1.78 -3.83 8.12
N LEU A 116 -2.72 -4.79 8.06
CA LEU A 116 -4.16 -4.49 8.03
C LEU A 116 -4.67 -3.85 9.33
N ALA A 117 -4.07 -4.16 10.47
CA ALA A 117 -4.39 -3.51 11.73
C ALA A 117 -3.85 -2.08 11.76
N GLU A 118 -2.56 -1.87 11.50
CA GLU A 118 -1.92 -0.55 11.57
C GLU A 118 -2.50 0.45 10.57
N THR A 119 -2.97 -0.01 9.41
CA THR A 119 -3.70 0.87 8.45
C THR A 119 -5.00 1.44 9.01
N ARG A 120 -5.64 0.80 9.99
CA ARG A 120 -6.83 1.33 10.69
C ARG A 120 -6.46 2.34 11.78
N LEU A 121 -5.23 2.27 12.28
CA LEU A 121 -4.70 3.12 13.35
C LEU A 121 -3.97 4.36 12.82
N ALA A 122 -3.41 4.28 11.61
CA ALA A 122 -2.81 5.43 10.97
C ALA A 122 -3.92 6.46 10.70
N PRO A 123 -3.75 7.74 11.12
CA PRO A 123 -4.62 8.78 10.63
C PRO A 123 -4.54 8.74 9.09
N GLN A 124 -5.69 8.76 8.41
CA GLN A 124 -5.68 9.13 7.00
C GLN A 124 -4.91 10.46 6.91
N PRO A 125 -4.11 10.70 5.87
CA PRO A 125 -3.67 12.04 5.60
C PRO A 125 -4.94 12.86 5.34
N ALA A 126 -5.54 13.40 6.39
CA ALA A 126 -6.26 14.64 6.30
C ALA A 126 -5.24 15.60 5.69
N GLU A 127 -5.48 15.98 4.45
CA GLU A 127 -5.39 17.36 3.94
C GLU A 127 -5.05 18.37 5.04
N GLU A 128 -3.83 18.34 5.57
CA GLU A 128 -3.38 19.23 6.64
C GLU A 128 -2.28 20.11 6.05
N SER A 129 -2.65 21.39 5.95
CA SER A 129 -1.81 22.54 5.65
C SER A 129 -1.59 22.89 4.17
N ALA A 130 -2.69 23.05 3.43
CA ALA A 130 -2.89 24.31 2.69
C ALA A 130 -3.03 25.45 3.72
N GLY A 131 -1.94 25.78 4.39
CA GLY A 131 -1.77 27.02 5.12
C GLY A 131 -1.64 28.13 4.09
N ALA A 132 -2.77 28.54 3.52
CA ALA A 132 -2.86 29.84 2.88
C ALA A 132 -2.59 30.90 3.97
N PRO A 133 -1.60 31.79 3.81
CA PRO A 133 -1.55 32.98 4.63
C PRO A 133 -2.79 33.82 4.30
N SER A 134 -3.79 33.75 5.17
CA SER A 134 -4.94 34.64 5.15
C SER A 134 -4.42 36.06 5.35
N LEU A 135 -4.36 36.79 4.24
CA LEU A 135 -4.34 38.24 4.22
C LEU A 135 -5.59 38.74 4.95
N SER A 136 -5.42 39.38 6.11
CA SER A 136 -6.26 40.52 6.50
C SER A 136 -5.80 41.17 7.80
N ALA A 137 -5.66 42.50 7.70
CA ALA A 137 -5.91 43.52 8.72
C ALA A 137 -4.83 43.78 9.79
N THR A 138 -4.05 44.86 9.61
CA THR A 138 -4.48 46.24 9.94
C THR A 138 -3.59 47.24 9.20
#